data_AF-A0A522LAU6-F1
#
_entry.id   AF-A0A522LAU6-F1
#
_cell.length_a   1.000
_cell.length_b   1.000
_cell.length_c   1.000
_cell.angle_alpha   90.00
_cell.angle_beta   90.00
_cell.angle_gamma   90.00
#
_symmetry.space_group_name_H-M   'P 1'
#
loop_
_entity.id
_entity.type
_entity.pdbx_description
1 polymer ?
#
loop_
_entity_poly.entity_id
_entity_poly.type
_entity_poly.pdbx_seq_one_letter_code
_entity_poly.pdbx_strand_id
1 'polypeptide(L)' 'MIIDWLPEANRDRFDQLDYIAQDNPLAAADQDEEIERQIDMPMQHPKMGRPGHVKGTREPVISRTPFIAVYRLKGS' A
#
# COMPACT_ATOMS: atom_id res chain seq x y z
N MET A 1 16.08 4.15 3.90
CA MET A 1 15.26 3.86 2.70
C MET A 1 14.27 5.00 2.53
N ILE A 2 13.92 5.31 1.29
CA ILE A 2 12.91 6.33 0.97
C ILE A 2 11.78 5.60 0.25
N ILE A 3 10.54 5.91 0.62
CA ILE A 3 9.36 5.39 -0.06
C ILE A 3 9.04 6.36 -1.20
N ASP A 4 8.95 5.82 -2.41
CA ASP A 4 8.57 6.56 -3.61
C ASP A 4 7.27 5.98 -4.14
N TRP A 5 6.18 6.72 -3.93
CA TRP A 5 4.86 6.35 -4.44
C TRP A 5 4.80 6.62 -5.93
N LEU A 6 4.64 5.55 -6.72
CA LEU A 6 4.44 5.70 -8.15
C LEU A 6 3.12 6.42 -8.43
N PRO A 7 3.03 7.26 -9.48
CA PRO A 7 1.79 7.92 -9.85
C PRO A 7 0.61 6.95 -10.02
N GLU A 8 0.87 5.77 -10.58
CA GLU A 8 -0.13 4.72 -10.73
C GLU A 8 -0.57 4.15 -9.38
N ALA A 9 0.36 3.98 -8.43
CA ALA A 9 0.03 3.47 -7.11
C ALA A 9 -0.84 4.45 -6.32
N ASN A 10 -0.56 5.76 -6.42
CA ASN A 10 -1.41 6.79 -5.82
C ASN A 10 -2.79 6.81 -6.45
N ARG A 11 -2.86 6.73 -7.79
CA ARG A 11 -4.14 6.68 -8.49
C ARG A 11 -4.97 5.48 -8.06
N ASP A 12 -4.40 4.28 -8.06
CA ASP A 12 -5.10 3.06 -7.66
C ASP A 12 -5.60 3.15 -6.21
N ARG A 13 -4.77 3.68 -5.30
CA ARG A 13 -5.13 3.92 -3.90
C ARG A 13 -6.34 4.85 -3.79
N PHE A 14 -6.29 6.02 -4.43
CA PHE A 14 -7.38 6.99 -4.33
C PHE A 14 -8.65 6.53 -5.05
N ASP A 15 -8.56 5.89 -6.22
CA ASP A 15 -9.73 5.34 -6.92
C ASP A 15 -10.47 4.31 -6.04
N GLN A 16 -9.73 3.50 -5.28
CA GLN A 16 -10.31 2.51 -4.34
C GLN A 16 -10.92 3.17 -3.10
N LEU A 17 -10.28 4.20 -2.55
CA LEU A 17 -10.78 4.93 -1.38
C LEU A 17 -12.01 5.76 -1.73
N ASP A 18 -12.04 6.38 -2.90
CA ASP A 18 -13.21 7.09 -3.42
C ASP A 18 -14.40 6.14 -3.59
N TYR A 19 -14.16 4.90 -4.01
CA TYR A 19 -15.21 3.88 -4.04
C TYR A 19 -15.76 3.56 -2.64
N ILE A 20 -14.90 3.39 -1.64
CA ILE A 20 -15.33 3.16 -0.25
C ILE A 20 -16.08 4.38 0.31
N ALA A 21 -15.61 5.59 -0.03
CA ALA A 21 -16.17 6.85 0.44
C ALA A 21 -17.60 7.11 -0.07
N GLN A 22 -17.99 6.49 -1.19
CA GLN A 22 -19.38 6.54 -1.68
C GLN A 22 -20.38 5.94 -0.67
N ASP A 23 -19.95 4.96 0.12
CA ASP A 23 -20.78 4.34 1.17
C ASP A 23 -20.45 4.91 2.56
N ASN A 24 -19.16 5.01 2.89
CA ASN A 24 -18.71 5.50 4.20
C ASN A 24 -17.38 6.28 4.12
N PRO A 25 -17.42 7.62 4.10
CA PRO A 25 -16.23 8.47 4.05
C PRO A 25 -15.28 8.28 5.24
N LEU A 26 -15.80 8.00 6.44
CA LEU A 26 -14.95 7.75 7.62
C LEU A 26 -14.20 6.43 7.47
N ALA A 27 -14.87 5.40 6.95
CA ALA A 27 -14.19 4.14 6.65
C ALA A 27 -13.07 4.36 5.62
N ALA A 28 -13.30 5.14 4.56
CA ALA A 28 -12.24 5.45 3.60
C ALA A 28 -11.03 6.12 4.27
N ALA A 29 -11.26 7.14 5.12
CA ALA A 29 -10.18 7.80 5.86
C ALA A 29 -9.42 6.83 6.80
N ASP A 30 -10.14 5.99 7.55
CA ASP A 30 -9.53 5.00 8.46
C ASP A 30 -8.67 3.98 7.69
N GLN A 31 -9.13 3.55 6.51
CA GLN A 31 -8.36 2.65 5.65
C GLN A 31 -7.11 3.33 5.11
N ASP A 32 -7.21 4.61 4.75
CA ASP A 32 -6.10 5.40 4.22
C ASP A 32 -4.99 5.58 5.26
N GLU A 33 -5.35 5.93 6.49
CA GLU A 33 -4.41 6.05 7.61
C GLU A 33 -3.70 4.72 7.91
N GLU A 34 -4.43 3.61 7.84
CA GLU A 34 -3.86 2.28 8.09
C GLU A 34 -2.89 1.83 6.98
N ILE A 35 -3.15 2.20 5.72
CA ILE A 35 -2.23 2.01 4.60
C ILE A 35 -0.94 2.80 4.86
N GLU A 36 -1.04 4.10 5.15
CA GLU A 36 0.13 4.95 5.41
C GLU A 36 0.97 4.42 6.55
N ARG A 37 0.34 4.18 7.71
CA ARG A 37 1.01 3.69 8.91
C ARG A 37 1.78 2.39 8.64
N GLN A 38 1.19 1.46 7.90
CA GLN A 38 1.83 0.17 7.60
C GLN A 38 2.80 0.21 6.42
N ILE A 39 2.76 1.23 5.56
CA ILE A 39 3.76 1.42 4.50
C ILE A 39 4.98 2.18 4.99
N ASP A 40 4.82 3.02 6.02
CA ASP A 40 5.93 3.73 6.66
C ASP A 40 6.71 2.84 7.65
N MET A 41 6.05 1.88 8.32
CA MET A 41 6.71 0.92 9.23
C MET A 41 7.80 0.03 8.58
N PRO A 42 7.66 -0.48 7.32
CA PRO A 42 8.59 -1.36 6.63
C PRO A 42 9.98 -0.82 6.31
N MET A 43 10.35 0.40 6.72
CA MET A 43 11.75 0.85 6.64
C MET A 43 12.73 -0.09 7.38
N GLN A 44 12.25 -0.91 8.31
CA GLN A 44 13.06 -1.88 9.06
C GLN A 44 13.12 -3.28 8.40
N HIS A 45 12.13 -3.66 7.59
CA HIS A 45 12.02 -5.01 6.98
C HIS A 45 11.62 -4.94 5.49
N PRO A 46 12.52 -4.47 4.61
CA PRO A 46 12.22 -4.23 3.19
C PRO A 46 11.96 -5.48 2.34
N LYS A 47 12.05 -6.67 2.95
CA LYS A 47 11.73 -7.95 2.31
C LYS A 47 10.41 -8.53 2.83
N MET A 48 9.59 -7.74 3.53
CA MET A 48 8.26 -8.13 3.99
C MET A 48 7.32 -8.35 2.81
N GLY A 49 6.37 -9.26 2.99
CA GLY A 49 5.41 -9.66 1.96
C GLY A 49 5.95 -10.78 1.07
N ARG A 50 5.02 -11.53 0.48
CA ARG A 50 5.36 -12.60 -0.46
C ARG A 50 5.96 -12.00 -1.75
N PRO A 51 6.78 -12.76 -2.50
CA PRO A 51 7.10 -12.39 -3.88
C PRO A 51 5.81 -12.13 -4.65
N GLY A 52 5.76 -11.01 -5.36
CA GLY A 52 4.58 -10.64 -6.14
C GLY A 52 4.49 -11.40 -7.46
N HIS A 53 3.34 -11.26 -8.12
CA HIS A 53 3.09 -11.89 -9.42
C HIS A 53 4.03 -11.38 -10.51
N VAL A 54 4.45 -10.12 -10.39
CA VAL A 54 5.46 -9.50 -11.28
C VAL A 54 6.85 -9.73 -10.69
N LYS A 55 7.77 -10.24 -11.51
CA LYS A 55 9.15 -10.51 -11.08
C LYS A 55 9.78 -9.24 -10.49
N GLY A 56 10.27 -9.34 -9.26
CA GLY A 56 10.95 -8.25 -8.55
C GLY A 56 10.03 -7.37 -7.69
N THR A 57 8.72 -7.66 -7.64
CA THR A 57 7.81 -7.01 -6.70
C THR A 57 7.57 -7.85 -5.45
N ARG A 58 7.01 -7.20 -4.43
CA ARG A 58 6.57 -7.79 -3.17
C ARG A 58 5.16 -7.32 -2.86
N GLU A 59 4.40 -8.20 -2.23
CA GLU A 59 2.99 -8.02 -1.90
C GLU A 59 2.78 -8.18 -0.38
N PRO A 60 3.02 -7.13 0.43
CA PRO A 60 2.63 -7.13 1.84
C PRO A 60 1.11 -6.91 1.96
N VAL A 61 0.48 -7.73 2.79
CA VAL A 61 -0.90 -7.50 3.21
C VAL A 61 -0.91 -6.31 4.17
N ILE A 62 -1.80 -5.35 3.93
CA ILE A 62 -2.05 -4.28 4.88
C ILE A 62 -3.06 -4.83 5.89
N SER A 63 -2.60 -5.09 7.11
CA SER A 63 -3.44 -5.70 8.15
C SER A 63 -4.64 -4.80 8.43
N ARG A 64 -5.80 -5.39 8.79
CA ARG A 64 -7.04 -4.67 9.11
C ARG A 64 -7.68 -3.89 7.96
N THR A 65 -7.20 -4.08 6.73
CA THR A 65 -7.78 -3.53 5.51
C THR A 65 -8.00 -4.66 4.49
N PRO A 66 -8.81 -4.43 3.43
CA PRO A 66 -8.89 -5.36 2.30
C PRO A 66 -7.73 -5.18 1.30
N PHE A 67 -6.70 -4.38 1.63
CA PHE A 67 -5.67 -3.97 0.69
C PHE A 67 -4.40 -4.83 0.75
N ILE A 68 -3.80 -4.99 -0.42
CA ILE A 68 -2.44 -5.50 -0.61
C ILE A 68 -1.68 -4.41 -1.33
N ALA A 69 -0.55 -3.98 -0.76
CA ALA A 69 0.32 -3.07 -1.48
C ALA A 69 1.24 -3.85 -2.43
N VAL A 70 1.74 -3.18 -3.47
CA VAL A 70 2.73 -3.75 -4.39
C VAL A 70 3.91 -2.81 -4.45
N TYR A 71 5.10 -3.29 -4.09
CA TYR A 71 6.31 -2.48 -4.15
C TYR A 71 7.49 -3.25 -4.73
N ARG A 72 8.54 -2.52 -5.11
CA ARG A 72 9.84 -3.08 -5.49
C ARG A 72 10.94 -2.30 -4.78
N LEU A 73 12.03 -2.98 -4.48
CA LEU A 73 13.24 -2.31 -4.00
C LEU A 73 14.00 -1.75 -5.20
N LYS A 74 14.40 -0.48 -5.13
CA LYS A 74 15.32 0.16 -6.08
C LYS A 74 16.58 0.58 -5.33
N GLY A 75 17.74 0.36 -5.93
CA GLY A 75 19.03 0.62 -5.31
C GLY A 75 19.49 -0.58 -4.47
N SER A 76 20.40 -1.35 -5.07
CA SER A 76 21.32 -2.25 -4.38
C SER A 76 22.70 -1.95 -4.92
#